data_AF-A0A5D3CG18-F1
#
_entry.id   AF-A0A5D3CG18-F1
#
_cell.length_a   1.000
_cell.length_b   1.000
_cell.length_c   1.000
_cell.angle_alpha   90.00
_cell.angle_beta   90.00
_cell.angle_gamma   90.00
#
_symmetry.space_group_name_H-M   'P 1'
#
loop_
_entity.id
_entity.type
_entity.pdbx_description
1 polymer ?
#
loop_
_entity_poly.entity_id
_entity_poly.type
_entity_poly.pdbx_seq_one_letter_code
_entity_poly.pdbx_strand_id
1 'polypeptide(L)'
;MANDYFICKLVVHETSEENLAAVAGMFSSKAKGVEWSLDGDASNATVLVASEAHAITLAVEGLLGVVFTVATLTDEAVDLGELESPRFDYEPPGKCNGRIASVCISMVDSLWLTILDALSLILTRSQGEAIILEILKGYQAFTQVIPVILS
;
A
#
# COMPACT_ATOMS: atom_id res chain seq x y z
N MET A 1 23.78 -21.08 -9.34
CA MET A 1 23.75 -19.62 -9.13
C MET A 1 22.51 -19.37 -8.31
N ALA A 2 22.66 -19.08 -7.01
CA ALA A 2 21.54 -18.92 -6.09
C ALA A 2 20.83 -17.61 -6.43
N ASN A 3 19.55 -17.70 -6.82
CA ASN A 3 18.70 -16.53 -6.89
C ASN A 3 18.28 -16.22 -5.45
N ASP A 4 19.08 -15.42 -4.77
CA ASP A 4 18.71 -14.76 -3.53
C ASP A 4 17.60 -13.76 -3.85
N TYR A 5 16.36 -14.25 -3.96
CA TYR A 5 15.20 -13.40 -3.88
C TYR A 5 15.28 -12.71 -2.52
N PHE A 6 15.48 -11.40 -2.56
CA PHE A 6 15.55 -10.51 -1.41
C PHE A 6 14.16 -10.47 -0.75
N ILE A 7 13.78 -11.55 -0.07
CA ILE A 7 12.68 -11.54 0.88
C ILE A 7 13.13 -10.57 1.97
N CYS A 8 12.63 -9.35 1.94
CA CYS A 8 12.68 -8.46 3.09
C CYS A 8 12.01 -9.21 4.25
N LYS A 9 12.79 -9.89 5.09
CA LYS A 9 12.31 -10.38 6.37
C LYS A 9 11.91 -9.15 7.16
N LEU A 10 10.61 -8.87 7.18
CA LEU A 10 10.09 -7.78 7.97
C LEU A 10 10.31 -8.14 9.44
N VAL A 11 11.31 -7.52 10.06
CA VAL A 11 11.55 -7.66 11.50
C VAL A 11 10.45 -6.88 12.20
N VAL A 12 9.48 -7.62 12.73
CA VAL A 12 8.34 -7.05 13.45
C VAL A 12 8.84 -6.54 14.81
N HIS A 13 8.92 -5.23 14.97
CA HIS A 13 9.05 -4.62 16.29
C HIS A 13 7.68 -4.65 16.98
N GLU A 14 7.62 -5.06 18.25
CA GLU A 14 6.41 -4.92 19.06
C GLU A 14 6.07 -3.44 19.27
N THR A 15 5.10 -2.94 18.51
CA THR A 15 4.50 -1.62 18.70
C THR A 15 3.54 -1.63 19.89
N SER A 16 3.59 -0.62 20.76
CA SER A 16 2.67 -0.46 21.90
C SER A 16 1.21 -0.33 21.45
N GLU A 17 0.26 -0.91 22.22
CA GLU A 17 -1.18 -0.74 21.99
C GLU A 17 -1.60 0.74 21.99
N GLU A 18 -0.94 1.57 22.80
CA GLU A 18 -1.19 3.01 22.87
C GLU A 18 -0.87 3.70 21.54
N ASN A 19 0.22 3.28 20.87
CA ASN A 19 0.58 3.80 19.55
C ASN A 19 -0.44 3.36 18.48
N LEU A 20 -0.90 2.11 18.53
CA LEU A 20 -1.91 1.60 17.59
C LEU A 20 -3.25 2.34 17.75
N ALA A 21 -3.65 2.65 18.98
CA ALA A 21 -4.84 3.46 19.25
C ALA A 21 -4.68 4.92 18.78
N ALA A 22 -3.49 5.50 18.95
CA ALA A 22 -3.19 6.83 18.43
C ALA A 22 -3.23 6.89 16.89
N VAL A 23 -2.68 5.88 16.21
CA VAL A 23 -2.78 5.73 14.74
C VAL A 23 -4.25 5.61 14.32
N ALA A 24 -5.05 4.80 15.01
CA ALA A 24 -6.49 4.68 14.77
C ALA A 24 -7.21 6.04 14.84
N GLY A 25 -6.89 6.81 15.88
CA GLY A 25 -7.38 8.18 16.06
C GLY A 25 -6.95 9.09 14.91
N MET A 26 -5.70 8.99 14.47
CA MET A 26 -5.17 9.74 13.34
C MET A 26 -5.96 9.51 12.05
N PHE A 27 -6.18 8.24 11.69
CA PHE A 27 -6.99 7.88 10.53
C PHE A 27 -8.45 8.29 10.67
N SER A 28 -9.04 8.22 11.88
CA SER A 28 -10.43 8.64 12.10
C SER A 28 -10.64 10.14 11.91
N SER A 29 -9.73 10.98 12.41
CA SER A 29 -9.82 12.43 12.20
C SER A 29 -9.55 12.81 10.75
N LYS A 30 -8.62 12.11 10.08
CA LYS A 30 -8.38 12.27 8.64
C LYS A 30 -9.66 11.98 7.84
N ALA A 31 -10.37 10.91 8.16
CA ALA A 31 -11.65 10.58 7.53
C ALA A 31 -12.73 11.66 7.76
N LYS A 32 -12.58 12.49 8.80
CA LYS A 32 -13.44 13.65 9.09
C LYS A 32 -12.91 14.97 8.52
N GLY A 33 -11.77 14.96 7.82
CA GLY A 33 -11.12 16.15 7.27
C GLY A 33 -10.46 17.05 8.33
N VAL A 34 -10.14 16.51 9.51
CA VAL A 34 -9.48 17.25 10.59
C VAL A 34 -7.97 17.02 10.50
N GLU A 35 -7.22 18.10 10.33
CA GLU A 35 -5.76 18.10 10.35
C GLU A 35 -5.25 17.94 11.80
N TRP A 36 -4.33 17.00 12.02
CA TRP A 36 -3.68 16.85 13.32
C TRP A 36 -2.48 17.78 13.43
N SER A 37 -2.45 18.58 14.49
CA SER A 37 -1.25 19.31 14.89
C SER A 37 -0.72 18.73 16.20
N LEU A 38 0.60 18.76 16.36
CA LEU A 38 1.31 18.35 17.58
C LEU A 38 1.41 19.51 18.60
N ASP A 39 0.70 20.61 18.34
CA ASP A 39 0.73 21.85 19.13
C ASP A 39 -0.17 21.71 20.36
N GLY A 40 0.36 21.05 21.40
CA GLY A 40 -0.24 21.04 22.73
C GLY A 40 0.83 20.90 23.80
N ASP A 41 0.63 21.49 24.97
CA ASP A 41 1.45 21.32 26.18
C ASP A 41 1.37 19.85 26.66
N ALA A 42 2.00 18.96 25.91
CA ALA A 42 1.98 17.52 26.10
C ALA A 42 3.25 17.09 26.83
N SER A 43 3.12 16.18 27.79
CA SER A 43 4.27 15.57 28.45
C SER A 43 5.20 14.88 27.43
N ASN A 44 6.50 14.77 27.73
CA ASN A 44 7.47 14.16 26.81
C ASN A 44 7.08 12.73 26.38
N ALA A 45 6.41 11.96 27.24
CA ALA A 45 5.90 10.62 26.92
C ALA A 45 4.75 10.67 25.89
N THR A 46 3.80 11.60 26.06
CA THR A 46 2.68 11.81 25.12
C THR A 46 3.14 12.34 23.76
N VAL A 47 4.21 13.16 23.72
CA VAL A 47 4.82 13.65 22.47
C VAL A 47 5.47 12.50 21.69
N LEU A 48 6.12 11.56 22.37
CA LEU A 48 6.81 10.44 21.73
C LEU A 48 5.82 9.45 21.10
N VAL A 49 4.75 9.09 21.83
CA VAL A 49 3.65 8.26 21.32
C VAL A 49 2.98 8.92 20.10
N ALA A 50 2.70 10.22 20.17
CA ALA A 50 2.11 10.96 19.05
C ALA A 50 3.04 11.01 17.83
N SER A 51 4.35 11.19 18.03
CA SER A 51 5.34 11.21 16.95
C SER A 51 5.49 9.84 16.29
N GLU A 52 5.50 8.75 17.07
CA GLU A 52 5.59 7.39 16.54
C GLU A 52 4.32 7.03 15.77
N ALA A 53 3.14 7.36 16.33
CA ALA A 53 1.86 7.17 15.64
C ALA A 53 1.83 7.95 14.31
N HIS A 54 2.30 9.20 14.31
CA HIS A 54 2.36 10.00 13.09
C HIS A 54 3.30 9.39 12.04
N ALA A 55 4.49 8.92 12.45
CA ALA A 55 5.42 8.24 11.55
C ALA A 55 4.81 6.96 10.96
N ILE A 56 4.08 6.18 11.77
CA ILE A 56 3.35 5.00 11.30
C ILE A 56 2.27 5.40 10.30
N THR A 57 1.47 6.44 10.58
CA THR A 57 0.45 6.95 9.67
C THR A 57 1.07 7.34 8.32
N LEU A 58 2.16 8.12 8.31
CA LEU A 58 2.84 8.50 7.07
C LEU A 58 3.41 7.30 6.32
N ALA A 59 3.93 6.29 7.02
CA ALA A 59 4.44 5.07 6.39
C ALA A 59 3.31 4.28 5.70
N VAL A 60 2.15 4.17 6.35
CA VAL A 60 0.96 3.54 5.77
C VAL A 60 0.48 4.31 4.55
N GLU A 61 0.40 5.64 4.64
CA GLU A 61 0.00 6.49 3.51
C GLU A 61 0.96 6.39 2.33
N GLY A 62 2.27 6.39 2.60
CA GLY A 62 3.29 6.19 1.57
C GLY A 62 3.16 4.84 0.86
N LEU A 63 2.93 3.76 1.62
CA LEU A 63 2.70 2.43 1.07
C LEU A 63 1.45 2.40 0.16
N LEU A 64 0.33 2.96 0.64
CA LEU A 64 -0.90 3.05 -0.15
C LEU A 64 -0.71 3.95 -1.39
N GLY A 65 0.06 5.03 -1.29
CA GLY A 65 0.40 5.88 -2.42
C GLY A 65 1.14 5.14 -3.53
N VAL A 66 2.08 4.25 -3.18
CA VAL A 66 2.76 3.37 -4.15
C VAL A 66 1.76 2.44 -4.82
N VAL A 67 0.87 1.81 -4.04
CA VAL A 67 -0.18 0.91 -4.57
C VAL A 67 -1.09 1.63 -5.57
N PHE A 68 -1.58 2.82 -5.22
CA PHE A 68 -2.44 3.59 -6.11
C PHE A 68 -1.70 4.11 -7.34
N THR A 69 -0.41 4.42 -7.23
CA THR A 69 0.41 4.80 -8.38
C THR A 69 0.55 3.64 -9.37
N VAL A 70 0.82 2.42 -8.89
CA VAL A 70 0.85 1.23 -9.76
C VAL A 70 -0.51 1.02 -10.41
N ALA A 71 -1.61 1.20 -9.68
CA ALA A 71 -2.94 1.10 -10.24
C ALA A 71 -3.18 2.11 -11.38
N THR A 72 -2.85 3.39 -11.15
CA THR A 72 -2.96 4.45 -12.16
C THR A 72 -2.10 4.19 -13.40
N LEU A 73 -0.85 3.76 -13.22
CA LEU A 73 0.03 3.43 -14.36
C LEU A 73 -0.50 2.22 -15.15
N THR A 74 -1.14 1.26 -14.48
CA THR A 74 -1.76 0.11 -15.14
C THR A 74 -2.95 0.55 -16.00
N ASP A 75 -3.82 1.39 -15.45
CA ASP A 75 -4.94 1.96 -16.20
C ASP A 75 -4.43 2.75 -17.42
N GLU A 76 -3.38 3.57 -17.26
CA GLU A 76 -2.76 4.31 -18.35
C GLU A 76 -2.17 3.39 -19.43
N ALA A 77 -1.52 2.30 -19.04
CA ALA A 77 -0.99 1.31 -19.97
C ALA A 77 -2.11 0.59 -20.75
N VAL A 78 -3.26 0.32 -20.12
CA VAL A 78 -4.44 -0.22 -20.80
C VAL A 78 -5.03 0.79 -21.78
N ASP A 79 -5.16 2.05 -21.37
CA ASP A 79 -5.69 3.14 -22.20
C ASP A 79 -4.83 3.40 -23.46
N LEU A 80 -3.52 3.23 -23.35
CA LEU A 80 -2.57 3.31 -24.47
C LEU A 80 -2.54 2.04 -25.32
N GLY A 81 -3.21 0.96 -24.91
CA GLY A 81 -3.16 -0.35 -25.55
C GLY A 81 -1.82 -1.08 -25.38
N GLU A 82 -1.01 -0.68 -24.41
CA GLU A 82 0.25 -1.35 -24.04
C GLU A 82 0.02 -2.62 -23.22
N LEU A 83 -1.08 -2.67 -22.44
CA LEU A 83 -1.58 -3.85 -21.72
C LEU A 83 -2.97 -4.24 -22.24
N GLU A 84 -3.26 -5.53 -22.25
CA GLU A 84 -4.60 -6.02 -22.55
C GLU A 84 -5.51 -5.87 -21.32
N SER A 85 -6.71 -5.32 -21.54
CA SER A 85 -7.78 -5.42 -20.55
C SER A 85 -8.13 -6.91 -20.36
N PRO A 86 -8.45 -7.40 -19.15
CA PRO A 86 -8.80 -8.80 -18.92
C PRO A 86 -10.03 -9.19 -19.74
N ARG A 87 -9.82 -9.71 -20.95
CA ARG A 87 -10.88 -10.23 -21.81
C ARG A 87 -10.97 -11.74 -21.59
N PHE A 88 -12.19 -12.26 -21.52
CA PHE A 88 -12.47 -13.68 -21.33
C PHE A 88 -12.25 -14.51 -22.61
N ASP A 89 -11.51 -13.97 -23.60
CA ASP A 89 -11.29 -14.59 -24.90
C ASP A 89 -9.86 -15.11 -25.03
N TYR A 90 -9.76 -16.37 -25.43
CA TYR A 90 -8.56 -17.20 -25.57
C TYR A 90 -7.69 -16.81 -26.79
N GLU A 91 -7.55 -15.52 -27.12
CA GLU A 91 -6.56 -15.13 -28.13
C GLU A 91 -5.15 -15.20 -27.53
N PRO A 92 -4.14 -15.65 -28.30
CA PRO A 92 -2.77 -15.73 -27.82
C PRO A 92 -2.29 -14.32 -27.42
N PRO A 93 -1.63 -14.17 -26.25
CA PRO A 93 -1.34 -12.87 -25.67
C PRO A 93 -0.60 -11.99 -26.69
N GLY A 94 -1.19 -10.83 -26.98
CA GLY A 94 -0.53 -9.79 -27.75
C GLY A 94 0.78 -9.43 -27.06
N LYS A 95 1.85 -9.28 -27.83
CA LYS A 95 3.18 -8.97 -27.28
C LYS A 95 3.12 -7.59 -26.62
N CYS A 96 3.05 -7.53 -25.29
CA CYS A 96 3.09 -6.29 -24.50
C CYS A 96 4.31 -5.47 -24.93
N ASN A 97 4.10 -4.37 -25.65
CA ASN A 97 5.15 -3.58 -26.29
C ASN A 97 5.01 -2.11 -25.90
N GLY A 98 5.17 -1.84 -24.60
CA GLY A 98 4.96 -0.52 -24.03
C GLY A 98 5.94 -0.15 -22.93
N ARG A 99 6.28 1.14 -22.82
CA ARG A 99 7.19 1.61 -21.76
C ARG A 99 6.50 1.62 -20.41
N ILE A 100 5.23 2.01 -20.36
CA ILE A 100 4.44 2.05 -19.12
C ILE A 100 4.14 0.62 -18.68
N ALA A 101 3.73 -0.26 -19.61
CA ALA A 101 3.58 -1.69 -19.34
C ALA A 101 4.85 -2.32 -18.75
N SER A 102 6.02 -2.02 -19.32
CA SER A 102 7.31 -2.53 -18.81
C SER A 102 7.60 -2.08 -17.38
N VAL A 103 7.27 -0.82 -17.04
CA VAL A 103 7.42 -0.29 -15.69
C VAL A 103 6.42 -0.97 -14.73
N CYS A 104 5.15 -1.11 -15.11
CA CYS A 104 4.13 -1.77 -14.31
C CYS A 104 4.51 -3.21 -13.97
N ILE A 105 4.92 -3.99 -14.97
CA ILE A 105 5.39 -5.37 -14.80
C ILE A 105 6.59 -5.40 -13.84
N SER A 106 7.59 -4.54 -14.07
CA SER A 106 8.79 -4.50 -13.23
C SER A 106 8.50 -4.13 -11.77
N MET A 107 7.56 -3.19 -11.55
CA MET A 107 7.14 -2.77 -10.21
C MET A 107 6.39 -3.90 -9.49
N VAL A 108 5.44 -4.56 -10.17
CA VAL A 108 4.71 -5.69 -9.60
C VAL A 108 5.66 -6.84 -9.29
N ASP A 109 6.47 -7.29 -10.25
CA ASP A 109 7.42 -8.40 -10.05
C ASP A 109 8.36 -8.17 -8.85
N SER A 110 8.78 -6.92 -8.63
CA SER A 110 9.73 -6.58 -7.56
C SER A 110 9.08 -6.34 -6.19
N LEU A 111 7.83 -5.86 -6.16
CA LEU A 111 7.24 -5.30 -4.93
C LEU A 111 5.99 -6.06 -4.45
N TRP A 112 5.34 -6.87 -5.28
CA TRP A 112 3.98 -7.33 -4.99
C TRP A 112 3.85 -8.15 -3.71
N LEU A 113 4.74 -9.13 -3.49
CA LEU A 113 4.75 -9.92 -2.26
C LEU A 113 5.03 -9.04 -1.03
N THR A 114 6.02 -8.14 -1.13
CA THR A 114 6.40 -7.24 -0.05
C THR A 114 5.26 -6.30 0.34
N ILE A 115 4.55 -5.76 -0.65
CA ILE A 115 3.37 -4.89 -0.43
C ILE A 115 2.24 -5.70 0.21
N LEU A 116 1.92 -6.88 -0.31
CA LEU A 116 0.86 -7.72 0.26
C LEU A 116 1.18 -8.13 1.70
N ASP A 117 2.40 -8.55 1.98
CA ASP A 117 2.85 -8.89 3.33
C ASP A 117 2.76 -7.70 4.29
N ALA A 118 3.17 -6.51 3.83
CA ALA A 118 3.06 -5.28 4.62
C ALA A 118 1.60 -4.92 4.90
N LEU A 119 0.72 -4.93 3.90
CA LEU A 119 -0.71 -4.65 4.06
C LEU A 119 -1.39 -5.67 4.97
N SER A 120 -1.07 -6.96 4.83
CA SER A 120 -1.58 -8.03 5.68
C SER A 120 -1.11 -7.88 7.13
N LEU A 121 0.15 -7.51 7.35
CA LEU A 121 0.64 -7.23 8.70
C LEU A 121 -0.06 -6.02 9.31
N ILE A 122 -0.17 -4.91 8.56
CA ILE A 122 -0.84 -3.70 9.03
C ILE A 122 -2.29 -4.03 9.38
N LEU A 123 -3.02 -4.78 8.55
CA LEU A 123 -4.39 -5.23 8.85
C LEU A 123 -4.46 -6.03 10.15
N THR A 124 -3.52 -6.93 10.38
CA THR A 124 -3.49 -7.79 11.57
C THR A 124 -3.28 -6.98 12.86
N ARG A 125 -2.70 -5.79 12.77
CA ARG A 125 -2.38 -4.92 13.92
C ARG A 125 -3.25 -3.68 14.02
N SER A 126 -4.02 -3.37 12.99
CA SER A 126 -4.84 -2.17 12.92
C SER A 126 -5.99 -2.24 13.92
N GLN A 127 -6.15 -1.16 14.68
CA GLN A 127 -7.31 -0.93 15.52
C GLN A 127 -8.11 0.20 14.88
N GLY A 128 -9.43 0.05 14.73
CA GLY A 128 -10.31 1.10 14.19
C GLY A 128 -10.65 0.97 12.70
N GLU A 129 -11.90 1.33 12.39
CA GLU A 129 -12.52 1.12 11.07
C GLU A 129 -11.86 1.94 9.95
N ALA A 130 -11.49 3.20 10.23
CA ALA A 130 -10.97 4.11 9.20
C ALA A 130 -9.67 3.59 8.56
N ILE A 131 -8.70 3.18 9.37
CA ILE A 131 -7.44 2.60 8.88
C ILE A 131 -7.70 1.28 8.16
N ILE A 132 -8.55 0.40 8.70
CA ILE A 132 -8.89 -0.89 8.07
C ILE A 132 -9.46 -0.66 6.67
N LEU A 133 -10.41 0.26 6.53
CA LEU A 133 -11.01 0.59 5.24
C LEU A 133 -9.98 1.19 4.26
N GLU A 134 -9.03 2.00 4.74
CA GLU A 134 -7.98 2.57 3.88
C GLU A 134 -7.03 1.48 3.37
N ILE A 135 -6.64 0.53 4.22
CA ILE A 135 -5.83 -0.62 3.81
C ILE A 135 -6.59 -1.54 2.85
N LEU A 136 -7.88 -1.83 3.11
CA LEU A 136 -8.69 -2.65 2.23
C LEU A 136 -8.86 -2.04 0.84
N LYS A 137 -8.97 -0.71 0.73
CA LYS A 137 -8.98 0.00 -0.56
C LYS A 137 -7.68 -0.20 -1.33
N GLY A 138 -6.54 -0.08 -0.64
CA GLY A 138 -5.23 -0.38 -1.24
C GLY A 138 -5.14 -1.83 -1.70
N TYR A 139 -5.49 -2.78 -0.83
CA TYR A 139 -5.48 -4.20 -1.16
C TYR A 139 -6.35 -4.52 -2.38
N GLN A 140 -7.56 -3.95 -2.42
CA GLN A 140 -8.46 -4.09 -3.56
C GLN A 140 -7.84 -3.51 -4.84
N ALA A 141 -7.33 -2.27 -4.81
CA ALA A 141 -6.71 -1.64 -5.98
C ALA A 141 -5.53 -2.48 -6.50
N PHE A 142 -4.71 -3.02 -5.60
CA PHE A 142 -3.56 -3.83 -5.97
C PHE A 142 -3.96 -5.18 -6.57
N THR A 143 -4.94 -5.87 -6.00
CA THR A 143 -5.41 -7.16 -6.53
C THR A 143 -6.13 -7.03 -7.87
N GLN A 144 -6.72 -5.87 -8.17
CA GLN A 144 -7.38 -5.61 -9.45
C GLN A 144 -6.41 -5.47 -10.62
N VAL A 145 -5.19 -4.98 -10.37
CA VAL A 145 -4.20 -4.78 -11.45
C VAL A 145 -3.37 -6.02 -11.77
N ILE A 146 -3.26 -6.96 -10.84
CA ILE A 146 -2.46 -8.19 -11.04
C ILE A 146 -2.91 -8.99 -12.28
N PRO A 147 -4.21 -9.26 -12.51
CA PRO A 147 -4.65 -10.00 -13.70
C PRO A 147 -4.34 -9.29 -15.02
N VAL A 148 -4.31 -7.95 -15.02
CA VAL A 148 -4.02 -7.11 -16.21
C VAL A 148 -2.53 -7.15 -16.56
N ILE A 149 -1.68 -7.25 -15.54
CA ILE A 149 -0.22 -7.25 -15.69
C ILE A 149 0.30 -8.66 -16.03
N LEU A 150 -0.41 -9.71 -15.60
CA LEU A 150 -0.03 -11.11 -15.78
C LEU A 150 -0.74 -11.82 -16.96
N SER A 151 -1.67 -11.15 -17.65
CA SER A 151 -2.32 -11.64 -18.86
C SER A 151 -1.43 -11.52 -20.09
#